data_AF-A0A1G2Z609-F1
#
_entry.id   AF-A0A1G2Z609-F1
#
_cell.length_a   1.000
_cell.length_b   1.000
_cell.length_c   1.000
_cell.angle_alpha   90.00
_cell.angle_beta   90.00
_cell.angle_gamma   90.00
#
_symmetry.space_group_name_H-M   'P 1'
#
loop_
_entity.id
_entity.type
_entity.pdbx_description
1 polymer ?
#
loop_
_entity_poly.entity_id
_entity_poly.type
_entity_poly.pdbx_seq_one_letter_code
_entity_poly.pdbx_strand_id
1 'polypeptide(L)'
;MIVQGVYSGNAVKAGTEGVEVKTTRKAGGAVDTHGAKEQWMCVFVYDIDAESEPANERRPMSFTEVYLGHVTIEDFRRNPRGELGTRTATLHKGGIQKLRKNWIYRS
;
A
#
# COMPACT_ATOMS: atom_id res chain seq x y z
N MET A 1 -5.22 4.31 12.32
CA MET A 1 -4.17 4.35 13.35
C MET A 1 -3.50 5.71 13.27
N ILE A 2 -3.43 6.45 14.38
CA ILE A 2 -2.83 7.80 14.46
C ILE A 2 -1.61 7.69 15.37
N VAL A 3 -0.51 8.34 15.00
CA VAL A 3 0.73 8.30 15.77
C VAL A 3 0.52 8.98 17.12
N GLN A 4 0.69 8.21 18.20
CA GLN A 4 0.48 8.68 19.57
C GLN A 4 1.44 9.84 19.89
N GLY A 5 0.93 10.89 20.52
CA GLY A 5 1.72 12.06 20.93
C GLY A 5 2.07 13.04 19.79
N VAL A 6 1.74 12.72 18.53
CA VAL A 6 2.00 13.62 17.38
C VAL A 6 0.82 14.55 17.12
N TYR A 7 -0.40 14.01 17.10
CA TYR A 7 -1.59 14.76 16.72
C TYR A 7 -2.44 15.09 17.95
N SER A 8 -2.71 16.38 18.15
CA SER A 8 -3.54 16.86 19.26
C SER A 8 -4.90 16.16 19.25
N GLY A 9 -5.35 15.73 20.43
CA GLY A 9 -6.60 14.99 20.59
C GLY A 9 -6.63 13.63 19.87
N ASN A 10 -5.47 13.08 19.47
CA ASN A 10 -5.37 11.88 18.64
C ASN A 10 -6.23 11.97 17.36
N ALA A 11 -6.32 13.17 16.77
CA ALA A 11 -7.17 13.43 15.62
C ALA A 11 -6.44 14.28 14.58
N VAL A 12 -6.52 13.86 13.32
CA VAL A 12 -6.00 14.62 12.18
C VAL A 12 -6.79 14.28 10.92
N LYS A 13 -7.17 15.29 10.14
CA LYS A 13 -7.87 15.10 8.86
C LYS A 13 -6.91 14.63 7.76
N ALA A 14 -5.70 15.18 7.74
CA ALA A 14 -4.58 14.79 6.88
C ALA A 14 -3.27 15.06 7.61
N GLY A 15 -2.42 14.04 7.74
CA GLY A 15 -1.15 14.10 8.45
C GLY A 15 0.00 13.52 7.62
N THR A 16 1.23 13.97 7.93
CA THR A 16 2.48 13.49 7.31
C THR A 16 3.08 12.28 8.04
N GLU A 17 2.74 12.09 9.30
CA GLU A 17 3.26 11.03 10.15
C GLU A 17 2.37 9.79 10.11
N GLY A 18 3.02 8.63 10.16
CA GLY A 18 2.38 7.32 10.17
C GLY A 18 2.68 6.49 8.93
N VAL A 19 1.93 5.41 8.78
CA VAL A 19 2.13 4.42 7.71
C VAL A 19 0.82 4.24 6.96
N GLU A 20 0.85 4.42 5.64
CA GLU A 20 -0.25 4.02 4.77
C GLU A 20 -0.17 2.51 4.54
N VAL A 21 -1.17 1.79 5.07
CA VAL A 21 -1.25 0.33 4.96
C VAL A 21 -2.23 -0.05 3.84
N LYS A 22 -1.77 -0.93 2.95
CA LYS A 22 -2.56 -1.44 1.82
C LYS A 22 -2.39 -2.94 1.67
N THR A 23 -3.35 -3.54 0.99
CA THR A 23 -3.35 -4.97 0.66
C THR A 23 -3.53 -5.15 -0.84
N THR A 24 -2.94 -6.20 -1.40
CA THR A 24 -3.15 -6.58 -2.81
C THR A 24 -3.00 -8.09 -2.99
N ARG A 25 -3.64 -8.64 -4.03
CA ARG A 25 -3.35 -10.01 -4.50
C ARG A 25 -2.26 -10.03 -5.56
N LYS A 26 -1.80 -8.86 -6.04
CA LYS A 26 -0.78 -8.76 -7.09
C LYS A 26 0.61 -8.90 -6.46
N ALA A 27 1.33 -9.94 -6.90
CA ALA A 27 2.72 -10.16 -6.53
C ALA A 27 3.57 -8.89 -6.72
N GLY A 28 4.50 -8.67 -5.80
CA GLY A 28 5.36 -7.50 -5.78
C GLY A 28 4.67 -6.20 -5.36
N GLY A 29 3.52 -6.25 -4.68
CA GLY A 29 3.01 -5.14 -3.87
C GLY A 29 2.47 -3.91 -4.63
N ALA A 30 2.15 -4.03 -5.91
CA ALA A 30 1.61 -2.89 -6.67
C ALA A 30 0.17 -2.56 -6.25
N VAL A 31 -0.07 -1.32 -5.83
CA VAL A 31 -1.36 -0.79 -5.37
C VAL A 31 -1.54 0.67 -5.75
N ASP A 32 -2.81 1.12 -5.82
CA ASP A 32 -3.16 2.52 -5.98
C ASP A 32 -3.29 3.23 -4.63
N THR A 33 -2.83 4.48 -4.57
CA THR A 33 -2.84 5.36 -3.40
C THR A 33 -3.79 6.54 -3.62
N HIS A 34 -4.23 7.18 -2.54
CA HIS A 34 -5.05 8.41 -2.60
C HIS A 34 -4.19 9.66 -2.84
N GLY A 35 -3.39 9.61 -3.91
CA GLY A 35 -2.54 10.69 -4.37
C GLY A 35 -1.06 10.40 -4.16
N ALA A 36 -0.23 11.01 -5.02
CA ALA A 36 1.21 10.99 -4.84
C ALA A 36 1.54 11.85 -3.63
N LYS A 37 2.09 11.23 -2.59
CA LYS A 37 2.54 11.89 -1.38
C LYS A 37 3.75 11.15 -0.82
N GLU A 38 4.60 11.91 -0.16
CA GLU A 38 5.66 11.35 0.67
C GLU A 38 5.06 10.65 1.88
N GLN A 39 5.45 9.40 2.12
CA GLN A 39 4.88 8.56 3.15
C GLN A 39 5.69 7.28 3.39
N TRP A 40 5.54 6.71 4.59
CA TRP A 40 5.79 5.29 4.79
C TRP A 40 4.65 4.47 4.21
N MET A 41 4.98 3.51 3.37
CA MET A 41 4.02 2.66 2.68
C MET A 41 4.25 1.21 3.08
N CYS A 42 3.22 0.59 3.66
CA CYS A 42 3.21 -0.83 4.00
C CYS A 42 2.23 -1.58 3.11
N VAL A 43 2.71 -2.57 2.36
CA VAL A 43 1.88 -3.38 1.47
C VAL A 43 1.95 -4.84 1.86
N PHE A 44 0.80 -5.39 2.21
CA PHE A 44 0.59 -6.82 2.41
C PHE A 44 0.10 -7.45 1.11
N VAL A 45 0.86 -8.39 0.56
CA VAL A 45 0.41 -9.25 -0.54
C VAL A 45 -0.18 -10.50 0.06
N TYR A 46 -1.40 -10.83 -0.33
CA TYR A 46 -2.13 -11.99 0.19
C TYR A 46 -2.63 -12.89 -0.93
N ASP A 47 -2.71 -14.17 -0.62
CA ASP A 47 -3.34 -15.18 -1.44
C ASP A 47 -4.63 -15.68 -0.78
N ILE A 48 -5.60 -16.04 -1.63
CA ILE A 48 -6.83 -16.69 -1.20
C ILE A 48 -7.15 -17.81 -2.18
N ASP A 49 -7.68 -18.89 -1.63
CA ASP A 49 -8.39 -19.89 -2.42
C ASP A 49 -9.76 -19.33 -2.82
N ALA A 50 -9.92 -19.04 -4.10
CA ALA A 50 -11.18 -18.53 -4.68
C ALA A 50 -11.90 -19.59 -5.52
N GLU A 51 -11.35 -20.80 -5.63
CA GLU A 51 -11.77 -21.82 -6.58
C GLU A 51 -12.41 -23.02 -5.90
N SER A 52 -11.90 -23.45 -4.73
CA SER A 52 -12.39 -24.67 -4.08
C SER A 52 -13.84 -24.54 -3.64
N GLU A 53 -14.60 -25.61 -3.86
CA GLU A 53 -15.97 -25.79 -3.39
C GLU A 53 -16.11 -27.13 -2.64
N PRO A 54 -16.93 -27.19 -1.58
CA PRO A 54 -17.75 -26.11 -1.06
C PRO A 54 -16.91 -25.01 -0.37
N ALA A 55 -17.41 -23.78 -0.36
CA ALA A 55 -16.67 -22.61 0.15
C ALA A 55 -16.07 -22.77 1.57
N ASN A 56 -16.64 -23.64 2.42
CA ASN A 56 -16.13 -23.95 3.76
C ASN A 56 -14.88 -24.85 3.77
N GLU A 57 -14.51 -25.46 2.63
CA GLU A 57 -13.30 -26.26 2.47
C GLU A 57 -12.13 -25.46 1.85
N ARG A 58 -12.35 -24.19 1.50
CA ARG A 58 -11.32 -23.31 0.95
C ARG A 58 -10.15 -23.17 1.91
N ARG A 59 -8.94 -23.17 1.36
CA ARG A 59 -7.72 -22.94 2.14
C ARG A 59 -7.77 -21.55 2.81
N PRO A 60 -7.27 -21.41 4.05
CA PRO A 60 -7.19 -20.12 4.71
C PRO A 60 -6.37 -19.10 3.91
N MET A 61 -6.77 -17.83 3.97
CA MET A 61 -5.97 -16.72 3.43
C MET A 61 -4.58 -16.71 4.07
N SER A 62 -3.55 -16.47 3.26
CA SER A 62 -2.18 -16.30 3.72
C SER A 62 -1.56 -15.03 3.16
N PHE A 63 -0.67 -14.40 3.92
CA PHE A 63 0.20 -13.38 3.35
C PHE A 63 1.38 -14.07 2.67
N THR A 64 1.73 -13.63 1.47
CA THR A 64 2.86 -14.16 0.69
C THR A 64 4.03 -13.18 0.67
N GLU A 65 3.75 -11.88 0.79
CA GLU A 65 4.78 -10.84 0.81
C GLU A 65 4.33 -9.69 1.71
N VAL A 66 5.28 -9.05 2.42
CA VAL A 66 5.05 -7.80 3.14
C VAL A 66 6.19 -6.84 2.82
N TYR A 67 5.86 -5.64 2.37
CA TYR A 67 6.81 -4.57 2.08
C TYR A 67 6.56 -3.38 2.98
N LEU A 68 7.62 -2.74 3.48
CA LEU A 68 7.55 -1.47 4.19
C LEU A 68 8.68 -0.57 3.67
N GLY A 69 8.32 0.49 2.96
CA GLY A 69 9.31 1.41 2.41
C GLY A 69 8.83 2.84 2.45
N HIS A 70 9.78 3.76 2.61
CA HIS A 70 9.54 5.19 2.47
C HIS A 70 9.54 5.59 0.99
N VAL A 71 8.44 6.15 0.51
CA VAL A 71 8.26 6.61 -0.89
C VAL A 71 8.04 8.11 -0.93
N THR A 72 8.52 8.76 -1.99
CA THR A 72 8.34 10.20 -2.22
C THR A 72 7.47 10.44 -3.45
N ILE A 73 7.11 11.70 -3.72
CA ILE A 73 6.25 12.06 -4.87
C ILE A 73 6.88 11.61 -6.20
N GLU A 74 8.21 11.61 -6.28
CA GLU A 74 8.98 11.19 -7.45
C GLU A 74 8.82 9.70 -7.77
N ASP A 75 8.48 8.87 -6.77
CA ASP A 75 8.28 7.42 -6.94
C ASP A 75 6.94 7.07 -7.63
N PHE A 76 6.07 8.07 -7.87
CA PHE A 76 4.75 7.88 -8.49
C PHE A 76 4.74 8.22 -9.99
N ARG A 77 3.81 7.57 -10.71
CA ARG A 77 3.56 7.89 -12.13
C ARG A 77 3.04 9.32 -12.26
N ARG A 78 3.62 10.09 -13.19
CA ARG A 78 3.08 11.39 -13.60
C ARG A 78 1.95 11.16 -14.62
N ASN A 79 0.71 11.40 -14.22
CA ASN A 79 -0.43 11.40 -15.13
C ASN A 79 -0.86 12.86 -15.41
N PRO A 80 -0.89 13.30 -16.68
CA PRO A 80 -1.33 14.65 -17.06
C PRO A 80 -2.86 14.77 -17.07
N ARG A 81 -3.55 14.46 -15.97
CA ARG A 81 -5.02 14.57 -15.87
C ARG A 81 -5.45 15.78 -15.00
N GLY A 82 -6.50 16.47 -15.46
CA GLY A 82 -7.04 17.72 -14.90
C GLY A 82 -7.71 17.61 -13.52
N GLU A 83 -8.36 18.70 -13.08
CA GLU A 83 -8.56 19.05 -11.66
C GLU A 83 -9.60 18.25 -10.86
N LEU A 84 -10.56 17.56 -11.48
CA LEU A 84 -11.72 17.00 -10.76
C LEU A 84 -11.58 15.50 -10.47
N GLY A 85 -11.20 15.17 -9.23
CA GLY A 85 -11.26 13.83 -8.63
C GLY A 85 -10.23 13.62 -7.52
N THR A 86 -10.50 12.74 -6.55
CA THR A 86 -9.46 12.21 -5.64
C THR A 86 -8.38 11.56 -6.51
N ARG A 87 -7.26 12.27 -6.71
CA ARG A 87 -6.17 11.85 -7.58
C ARG A 87 -5.66 10.50 -7.10
N THR A 88 -5.92 9.41 -7.81
CA THR A 88 -5.27 8.13 -7.51
C THR A 88 -3.86 8.13 -8.11
N ALA A 89 -2.87 7.64 -7.36
CA ALA A 89 -1.51 7.54 -7.84
C ALA A 89 -0.95 6.13 -7.63
N THR A 90 -0.24 5.61 -8.63
CA THR A 90 0.45 4.32 -8.58
C THR A 90 1.95 4.56 -8.62
N LEU A 91 2.73 3.77 -7.90
CA LEU A 91 4.18 3.79 -8.04
C LEU A 91 4.59 3.47 -9.49
N HIS A 92 5.60 4.16 -10.01
CA HIS A 92 6.19 3.83 -11.30
C HIS A 92 7.17 2.65 -11.16
N LYS A 93 7.78 2.20 -12.26
CA LYS A 93 8.67 1.02 -12.27
C LYS A 93 9.82 1.10 -11.24
N GLY A 94 10.50 2.25 -11.16
CA GLY A 94 11.54 2.51 -10.15
C GLY A 94 10.98 2.60 -8.73
N GLY A 95 9.85 3.29 -8.51
CA GLY A 95 9.21 3.37 -7.21
C GLY A 95 8.79 2.01 -6.64
N ILE A 96 8.20 1.14 -7.48
CA ILE A 96 7.84 -0.22 -7.04
C ILE A 96 9.08 -1.09 -6.79
N GLN A 97 10.16 -0.91 -7.56
CA GLN A 97 11.43 -1.60 -7.30
C GLN A 97 12.06 -1.14 -5.98
N LYS A 98 12.01 0.16 -5.68
CA LYS A 98 12.45 0.73 -4.40
C LYS A 98 11.67 0.13 -3.23
N LEU A 99 10.34 0.04 -3.34
CA LEU A 99 9.51 -0.60 -2.30
C LEU A 99 9.90 -2.07 -2.10
N ARG A 100 10.07 -2.83 -3.18
CA ARG A 100 10.42 -4.26 -3.14
C ARG A 100 11.79 -4.57 -2.51
N LYS A 101 12.72 -3.61 -2.53
CA LYS A 101 14.01 -3.75 -1.84
C LYS A 101 13.87 -3.75 -0.32
N ASN A 102 12.77 -3.23 0.21
CA ASN A 102 12.48 -3.13 1.64
C ASN A 102 11.38 -4.14 2.03
N TRP A 103 11.60 -5.42 1.75
CA TRP A 103 10.69 -6.48 2.16
C TRP A 103 10.90 -6.82 3.64
N ILE A 104 9.80 -7.07 4.34
CA ILE A 104 9.76 -7.59 5.72
C ILE A 104 9.54 -9.11 5.70
N TYR A 105 8.68 -9.58 4.79
CA TYR A 105 8.32 -10.99 4.68
C TYR A 105 8.18 -11.38 3.21
N ARG A 106 8.66 -12.59 2.86
CA ARG A 106 8.45 -13.26 1.57
C ARG A 106 8.45 -14.77 1.80
N SER A 107 7.38 -15.46 1.41
CA SER A 107 7.22 -16.92 1.47
C SER A 107 7.68 -17.61 0.19
#